data_AF-A0A914SD59-F1
#
_entry.id   AF-A0A914SD59-F1
#
_cell.length_a   1.000
_cell.length_b   1.000
_cell.length_c   1.000
_cell.angle_alpha   90.00
_cell.angle_beta   90.00
_cell.angle_gamma   90.00
#
_symmetry.space_group_name_H-M   'P 1'
#
loop_
_entity.id
_entity.type
_entity.pdbx_description
1 polymer ?
#
loop_
_entity_poly.entity_id
_entity_poly.type
_entity_poly.pdbx_seq_one_letter_code
_entity_poly.pdbx_strand_id
1 'polypeptide(L)'
;MTTYLLSQWKNQPGGPQNPVPFMLSLGSATTSPREKELIVKTFDDWGVLTSTWFEVADYLSTIEKLSDDASFTERRRAALLSSKVAYCLGDYTGALQLVLGAEDLFSLSPRPAHP
;
A
#
# COMPACT_ATOMS: atom_id res chain seq x y z
N MET A 1 11.88 -8.39 13.09
CA MET A 1 13.06 -7.76 12.44
C MET A 1 12.65 -6.77 11.36
N THR A 2 11.59 -7.06 10.58
CA THR A 2 11.00 -6.21 9.53
C THR A 2 10.43 -4.87 10.00
N THR A 3 9.84 -4.80 11.20
CA THR A 3 9.35 -3.55 11.80
C THR A 3 10.44 -2.50 12.00
N TYR A 4 11.64 -2.94 12.42
CA TYR A 4 12.77 -2.05 12.62
C TYR A 4 13.27 -1.48 11.29
N LEU A 5 13.37 -2.33 10.25
CA LEU A 5 13.78 -1.92 8.91
C LEU A 5 12.78 -0.94 8.29
N LEU A 6 11.48 -1.17 8.42
CA LEU A 6 10.43 -0.24 7.95
C LEU A 6 10.50 1.11 8.68
N SER A 7 10.74 1.09 9.98
CA SER A 7 10.87 2.32 10.78
C SER A 7 12.13 3.12 10.43
N GLN A 8 13.27 2.44 10.19
CA GLN A 8 14.48 3.11 9.72
C GLN A 8 14.32 3.63 8.30
N TRP A 9 13.70 2.84 7.41
CA TRP A 9 13.44 3.21 6.03
C TRP A 9 12.56 4.47 5.92
N LYS A 10 11.50 4.56 6.72
CA LYS A 10 10.63 5.75 6.75
C LYS A 10 11.36 7.02 7.22
N ASN A 11 12.37 6.87 8.09
CA ASN A 11 13.08 7.99 8.72
C ASN A 11 14.46 8.29 8.09
N GLN A 12 14.77 7.75 6.91
CA GLN A 12 16.04 8.04 6.26
C GLN A 12 16.12 9.49 5.75
N PRO A 13 17.32 10.10 5.76
CA PRO A 13 17.53 11.41 5.18
C PRO A 13 17.21 11.37 3.68
N GLY A 14 16.20 12.13 3.25
CA GLY A 14 15.66 12.06 1.88
C GLY A 14 14.34 11.30 1.75
N GLY A 15 13.77 10.81 2.85
CA GLY A 15 12.47 10.14 2.87
C GLY A 15 12.50 8.69 2.37
N PRO A 16 11.33 8.02 2.32
CA PRO A 16 11.22 6.67 1.81
C PRO A 16 11.56 6.60 0.31
N GLN A 17 12.56 5.78 -0.03
CA GLN A 17 13.08 5.57 -1.39
C GLN A 17 13.27 4.07 -1.66
N ASN A 18 13.14 3.64 -2.91
CA ASN A 18 13.32 2.25 -3.34
C ASN A 18 12.41 1.25 -2.57
N PRO A 19 11.08 1.26 -2.82
CA PRO A 19 10.12 0.31 -2.27
C PRO A 19 10.28 -1.14 -2.77
N VAL A 20 11.08 -1.38 -3.82
CA VAL A 20 11.17 -2.66 -4.53
C VAL A 20 11.39 -3.86 -3.60
N PRO A 21 12.31 -3.85 -2.61
CA PRO A 21 12.51 -5.00 -1.73
C PRO A 21 11.25 -5.39 -0.95
N PHE A 22 10.45 -4.41 -0.54
CA PHE A 22 9.19 -4.65 0.16
C PHE A 22 8.12 -5.18 -0.80
N MET A 23 8.06 -4.67 -2.03
CA MET A 23 7.13 -5.16 -3.05
C MET A 23 7.44 -6.59 -3.49
N LEU A 24 8.73 -6.93 -3.65
CA LEU A 24 9.17 -8.31 -3.90
C LEU A 24 8.79 -9.24 -2.75
N SER A 25 8.94 -8.77 -1.51
CA SER A 25 8.52 -9.53 -0.32
C SER A 25 6.99 -9.71 -0.30
N LEU A 26 6.23 -8.75 -0.78
CA LEU A 26 4.76 -8.82 -0.89
C LEU A 26 4.32 -9.97 -1.83
N GLY A 27 4.99 -10.08 -2.98
CA GLY A 27 4.72 -11.11 -4.00
C GLY A 27 5.28 -12.50 -3.70
N SER A 28 6.25 -12.61 -2.78
CA SER A 28 6.83 -13.90 -2.41
C SER A 28 5.83 -14.78 -1.64
N ALA A 29 5.80 -16.07 -1.97
CA ALA A 29 5.02 -17.09 -1.28
C ALA A 29 5.59 -17.46 0.10
N THR A 30 6.87 -17.15 0.36
CA THR A 30 7.56 -17.47 1.63
C THR A 30 7.35 -16.42 2.70
N THR A 31 6.82 -15.25 2.34
CA THR A 31 6.61 -14.13 3.26
C THR A 31 5.42 -14.39 4.16
N SER A 32 5.61 -14.20 5.47
CA SER A 32 4.55 -14.39 6.45
C SER A 32 3.39 -13.40 6.24
N PRO A 33 2.14 -13.79 6.52
CA PRO A 33 0.98 -12.90 6.34
C PRO A 33 1.12 -11.60 7.15
N ARG A 34 1.64 -11.70 8.38
CA ARG A 34 1.90 -10.55 9.27
C ARG A 34 2.87 -9.53 8.67
N GLU A 35 3.84 -10.00 7.90
CA GLU A 35 4.80 -9.12 7.23
C GLU A 35 4.15 -8.40 6.05
N LYS A 36 3.34 -9.10 5.26
CA LYS A 36 2.55 -8.50 4.17
C LYS A 36 1.59 -7.44 4.72
N GLU A 37 0.90 -7.72 5.81
CA GLU A 37 0.03 -6.76 6.52
C GLU A 37 0.80 -5.48 6.90
N LEU A 38 2.00 -5.62 7.45
CA LEU A 38 2.82 -4.49 7.87
C LEU A 38 3.30 -3.65 6.68
N ILE A 39 3.66 -4.29 5.56
CA ILE A 39 4.04 -3.61 4.33
C ILE A 39 2.84 -2.81 3.80
N VAL A 40 1.69 -3.45 3.60
CA VAL A 40 0.46 -2.78 3.12
C VAL A 40 0.09 -1.59 4.03
N LYS A 41 0.18 -1.77 5.35
CA LYS A 41 -0.07 -0.70 6.32
C LYS A 41 0.88 0.48 6.20
N THR A 42 2.13 0.23 5.86
CA THR A 42 3.13 1.29 5.69
C THR A 42 2.92 2.07 4.40
N PHE A 43 2.63 1.37 3.31
CA PHE A 43 2.40 1.98 1.99
C PHE A 43 1.05 2.68 1.84
N ASP A 44 0.09 2.38 2.72
CA ASP A 44 -1.18 3.12 2.80
C ASP A 44 -0.98 4.62 3.17
N ASP A 45 0.12 4.98 3.84
CA ASP A 45 0.44 6.37 4.17
C ASP A 45 0.84 7.16 2.92
N TRP A 46 0.10 8.23 2.59
CA TRP A 46 0.41 9.14 1.48
C TRP A 46 1.82 9.73 1.57
N GLY A 47 2.37 9.94 2.78
CA GLY A 47 3.74 10.42 2.95
C GLY A 47 4.80 9.43 2.44
N VAL A 48 4.47 8.15 2.43
CA VAL A 48 5.30 7.08 1.86
C VAL A 48 5.00 6.90 0.38
N LEU A 49 3.72 6.85 0.03
CA LEU A 49 3.28 6.56 -1.33
C LEU A 49 3.66 7.66 -2.32
N THR A 50 3.59 8.94 -1.94
CA THR A 50 3.84 10.06 -2.87
C THR A 50 5.26 10.04 -3.45
N SER A 51 6.26 9.56 -2.70
CA SER A 51 7.64 9.44 -3.19
C SER A 51 7.96 8.10 -3.85
N THR A 52 7.06 7.11 -3.79
CA THR A 52 7.35 5.73 -4.20
C THR A 52 6.31 5.12 -5.15
N TRP A 53 5.22 5.84 -5.45
CA TRP A 53 4.08 5.32 -6.23
C TRP A 53 4.49 4.78 -7.60
N PHE A 54 5.48 5.40 -8.25
CA PHE A 54 5.91 5.03 -9.59
C PHE A 54 6.57 3.64 -9.62
N GLU A 55 7.32 3.28 -8.58
CA GLU A 55 7.89 1.93 -8.44
C GLU A 55 6.85 0.94 -7.91
N VAL A 56 5.93 1.37 -7.04
CA VAL A 56 4.85 0.53 -6.53
C VAL A 56 3.85 0.16 -7.63
N ALA A 57 3.66 1.03 -8.63
CA ALA A 57 2.78 0.81 -9.77
C ALA A 57 3.09 -0.48 -10.54
N ASP A 58 4.37 -0.83 -10.71
CA ASP A 58 4.79 -2.08 -11.36
C ASP A 58 4.28 -3.33 -10.62
N TYR A 59 3.95 -3.20 -9.33
CA TYR A 59 3.46 -4.27 -8.47
C TYR A 59 1.96 -4.18 -8.17
N LEU A 60 1.21 -3.29 -8.84
CA LEU A 60 -0.23 -3.10 -8.62
C LEU A 60 -1.00 -4.44 -8.69
N SER A 61 -0.72 -5.25 -9.73
CA SER A 61 -1.34 -6.57 -9.90
C SER A 61 -1.08 -7.55 -8.73
N THR A 62 0.02 -7.38 -8.01
CA THR A 62 0.35 -8.18 -6.82
C THR A 62 -0.47 -7.71 -5.62
N ILE A 63 -0.67 -6.41 -5.48
CA ILE A 63 -1.46 -5.81 -4.40
C ILE A 63 -2.95 -6.14 -4.60
N GLU A 64 -3.45 -6.12 -5.84
CA GLU A 64 -4.82 -6.54 -6.19
C GLU A 64 -5.09 -8.01 -5.84
N LYS A 65 -4.17 -8.91 -6.18
CA LYS A 65 -4.29 -10.32 -5.78
C LYS A 65 -4.36 -10.51 -4.26
N LEU A 66 -3.69 -9.64 -3.49
CA LEU A 66 -3.76 -9.65 -2.03
C LEU A 66 -5.07 -9.05 -1.50
N SER A 67 -5.68 -8.11 -2.21
CA SER A 67 -7.02 -7.62 -1.84
C SER A 67 -8.13 -8.63 -2.14
N ASP A 68 -7.93 -9.50 -3.13
CA ASP A 68 -8.85 -10.58 -3.46
C ASP A 68 -8.71 -11.81 -2.56
N ASP A 69 -7.61 -11.92 -1.82
CA ASP A 69 -7.37 -13.03 -0.89
C ASP A 69 -8.22 -12.88 0.38
N ALA A 70 -9.24 -13.73 0.50
CA ALA A 70 -10.14 -13.77 1.66
C ALA A 70 -9.43 -14.21 2.96
N SER A 71 -8.28 -14.87 2.88
CA SER A 71 -7.49 -15.28 4.04
C SER A 71 -6.64 -14.13 4.61
N PHE A 72 -6.50 -13.04 3.86
CA PHE A 72 -5.70 -11.89 4.24
C PHE A 72 -6.51 -10.88 5.06
N THR A 73 -6.14 -10.70 6.33
CA THR A 73 -6.85 -9.83 7.28
C THR A 73 -6.95 -8.38 6.79
N GLU A 74 -5.89 -7.87 6.16
CA GLU A 74 -5.77 -6.48 5.69
C GLU A 74 -6.18 -6.32 4.21
N ARG A 75 -7.01 -7.23 3.66
CA ARG A 75 -7.44 -7.19 2.25
C ARG A 75 -8.09 -5.86 1.84
N ARG A 76 -8.89 -5.27 2.74
CA ARG A 76 -9.53 -3.96 2.52
C ARG A 76 -8.49 -2.84 2.37
N ARG A 77 -7.41 -2.93 3.14
CA ARG A 77 -6.32 -1.96 3.09
C ARG A 77 -5.46 -2.14 1.85
N ALA A 78 -5.28 -3.38 1.39
CA ALA A 78 -4.67 -3.66 0.09
C ALA A 78 -5.50 -3.07 -1.06
N ALA A 79 -6.83 -3.20 -1.03
CA ALA A 79 -7.73 -2.58 -2.01
C ALA A 79 -7.61 -1.06 -2.03
N LEU A 80 -7.53 -0.43 -0.85
CA LEU A 80 -7.30 1.01 -0.71
C LEU A 80 -5.94 1.42 -1.28
N LEU A 81 -4.88 0.65 -1.01
CA LEU A 81 -3.55 0.90 -1.56
C LEU A 81 -3.55 0.79 -3.08
N SER A 82 -4.15 -0.25 -3.66
CA SER A 82 -4.30 -0.42 -5.11
C SER A 82 -5.04 0.76 -5.74
N SER A 83 -6.13 1.22 -5.10
CA SER A 83 -6.88 2.39 -5.55
C SER A 83 -6.01 3.67 -5.58
N LYS A 84 -5.20 3.91 -4.55
CA LYS A 84 -4.30 5.08 -4.50
C LYS A 84 -3.23 5.03 -5.59
N VAL A 85 -2.67 3.85 -5.86
CA VAL A 85 -1.68 3.65 -6.92
C VAL A 85 -2.30 3.85 -8.29
N ALA A 86 -3.48 3.29 -8.55
CA ALA A 86 -4.25 3.50 -9.78
C ALA A 86 -4.61 4.99 -9.98
N TYR A 87 -4.96 5.70 -8.91
CA TYR A 87 -5.17 7.14 -8.93
C TYR A 87 -3.91 7.91 -9.37
N CYS A 88 -2.74 7.55 -8.84
CA CYS A 88 -1.47 8.16 -9.26
C CYS A 88 -1.11 7.86 -10.72
N LEU A 89 -1.54 6.71 -11.26
CA LEU A 89 -1.39 6.34 -12.66
C LEU A 89 -2.36 7.10 -13.60
N GLY A 90 -3.34 7.83 -13.04
CA GLY A 90 -4.38 8.51 -13.81
C GLY A 90 -5.54 7.61 -14.24
N ASP A 91 -5.58 6.35 -13.80
CA ASP A 91 -6.72 5.46 -14.00
C ASP A 91 -7.76 5.66 -12.89
N TYR A 92 -8.52 6.75 -13.01
CA TYR A 92 -9.55 7.09 -12.02
C TYR A 92 -10.70 6.09 -11.98
N THR A 93 -11.03 5.47 -13.12
CA THR A 93 -12.11 4.48 -13.18
C THR A 93 -11.71 3.21 -12.45
N GLY A 94 -10.51 2.69 -12.71
CA GLY A 94 -9.94 1.56 -11.98
C GLY A 94 -9.77 1.88 -10.50
N ALA A 95 -9.26 3.07 -10.17
CA ALA A 95 -9.12 3.52 -8.79
C ALA A 95 -10.46 3.49 -8.03
N LEU A 96 -11.54 3.97 -8.63
CA LEU A 96 -12.88 3.92 -8.03
C LEU A 96 -13.40 2.50 -7.87
N GLN A 97 -13.15 1.60 -8.82
CA GLN A 97 -13.57 0.20 -8.69
C GLN A 97 -12.84 -0.50 -7.54
N LEU A 98 -11.52 -0.29 -7.45
CA LEU A 98 -10.68 -0.85 -6.40
C LEU A 98 -11.06 -0.32 -5.01
N VAL A 99 -11.44 0.96 -4.92
CA VAL A 99 -11.79 1.59 -3.65
C VAL A 99 -13.07 1.01 -3.03
N LEU A 100 -13.98 0.48 -3.84
CA LEU A 100 -15.20 -0.18 -3.35
C LEU A 100 -14.86 -1.41 -2.48
N GLY A 101 -13.74 -2.09 -2.76
CA GLY A 101 -13.24 -3.20 -1.95
C GLY A 101 -12.60 -2.77 -0.63
N ALA A 102 -12.29 -1.49 -0.45
CA ALA A 102 -11.78 -0.95 0.82
C ALA A 102 -12.89 -0.76 1.86
N GLU A 103 -14.15 -0.74 1.44
CA GLU A 103 -15.33 -0.57 2.29
C GLU A 103 -15.14 0.63 3.26
N ASP A 104 -15.23 0.38 4.57
CA ASP A 104 -15.14 1.40 5.63
C ASP A 104 -13.78 2.09 5.75
N LEU A 105 -12.72 1.56 5.14
CA LEU A 105 -11.39 2.19 5.18
C LEU A 105 -11.28 3.40 4.26
N PHE A 106 -12.16 3.50 3.26
CA PHE A 106 -12.21 4.67 2.39
C PHE A 106 -13.08 5.76 3.02
N SER A 107 -12.44 6.80 3.55
CA SER A 107 -13.16 7.96 4.06
C SER A 107 -13.15 9.10 3.04
N LEU A 108 -14.35 9.55 2.65
CA LEU A 108 -14.58 10.77 1.88
C LEU A 108 -14.36 12.04 2.70
N SER A 109 -14.22 11.90 4.03
CA SER A 109 -13.96 13.05 4.90
C SER A 109 -12.64 13.72 4.50
N PRO A 110 -12.60 15.05 4.34
CA PRO A 110 -11.36 15.78 4.14
C PRO A 110 -10.33 15.36 5.19
N ARG A 111 -9.06 15.27 4.79
CA ARG A 111 -7.97 15.01 5.74
C ARG A 111 -8.15 15.97 6.92
N PRO A 112 -8.33 15.48 8.16
CA PRO A 112 -8.41 16.38 9.30
C PRO A 112 -7.13 17.21 9.31
N ALA A 113 -7.29 18.54 9.35
CA ALA A 113 -6.16 19.43 9.48
C ALA A 113 -5.35 18.96 10.71
N HIS A 114 -4.08 18.61 10.51
CA HIS A 114 -3.21 18.36 11.64
C HIS A 114 -3.20 19.66 12.48
N PRO A 115 -3.41 19.58 13.81
CA PRO A 115 -3.14 20.71 14.69
C PRO A 115 -1.64 21.05 14.71
#